data_AF-A0A7S1M1U8-F1
#
_entry.id   AF-A0A7S1M1U8-F1
#
_cell.length_a   1.000
_cell.length_b   1.000
_cell.length_c   1.000
_cell.angle_alpha   90.00
_cell.angle_beta   90.00
_cell.angle_gamma   90.00
#
_symmetry.space_group_name_H-M   'P 1'
#
loop_
_entity.id
_entity.type
_entity.pdbx_description
1 polymer ?
#
loop_
_entity_poly.entity_id
_entity_poly.type
_entity_poly.pdbx_seq_one_letter_code
_entity_poly.pdbx_strand_id
1 'polypeptide(L)'
;GASQALFEDVLMELPLRDVLWQSRPMWSALDLAAAERKLALIGINSVPSLAGALAGDLNQQLRAAGLKTFNPGTVRELRQRLAVSPPRRGPKLRRGPPPGARAAPAG
;
A
#
# COMPACT_ATOMS: atom_id res chain seq x y z
N GLY A 1 -26.63 -3.30 -4.83
CA GLY A 1 -25.38 -3.93 -4.38
C GLY A 1 -24.78 -4.94 -5.36
N ALA A 2 -25.01 -4.81 -6.68
CA ALA A 2 -24.41 -5.71 -7.68
C ALA A 2 -23.22 -5.09 -8.44
N SER A 3 -22.97 -3.79 -8.26
CA SER A 3 -22.00 -3.02 -9.05
C SER A 3 -20.58 -3.00 -8.50
N GLN A 4 -20.29 -3.68 -7.38
CA GLN A 4 -18.93 -3.76 -6.83
C GLN A 4 -18.23 -5.06 -7.22
N ALA A 5 -18.91 -6.21 -7.10
CA ALA A 5 -18.33 -7.51 -7.36
C ALA A 5 -17.94 -7.74 -8.84
N LEU A 6 -18.71 -7.20 -9.79
CA LEU A 6 -18.37 -7.30 -11.23
C LEU A 6 -17.15 -6.44 -11.62
N PHE A 7 -16.88 -5.36 -10.87
CA PHE A 7 -15.67 -4.56 -11.09
C PHE A 7 -14.43 -5.23 -10.52
N GLU A 8 -14.56 -6.00 -9.43
CA GLU A 8 -13.45 -6.75 -8.86
C GLU A 8 -12.97 -7.86 -9.81
N ASP A 9 -13.89 -8.56 -10.48
CA ASP A 9 -13.56 -9.64 -11.43
C ASP A 9 -12.81 -9.12 -12.68
N VAL A 10 -13.29 -8.02 -13.27
CA VAL A 10 -12.65 -7.41 -14.46
C VAL A 10 -11.29 -6.79 -14.12
N LEU A 11 -11.12 -6.24 -12.92
CA LEU A 11 -9.85 -5.68 -12.47
C LEU A 11 -8.79 -6.75 -12.18
N MET A 12 -9.19 -7.99 -11.86
CA MET A 12 -8.25 -9.10 -11.65
C MET A 12 -7.66 -9.66 -12.96
N GLU A 13 -8.33 -9.46 -14.10
CA GLU A 13 -7.83 -9.80 -15.43
C GLU A 13 -7.07 -8.66 -16.12
N LEU A 14 -7.20 -7.43 -15.61
CA LEU A 14 -6.48 -6.27 -16.14
C LEU A 14 -4.98 -6.36 -15.83
N PRO A 15 -4.10 -5.98 -16.78
CA PRO A 15 -2.67 -5.98 -16.53
C PRO A 15 -2.32 -4.95 -15.45
N LEU A 16 -1.33 -5.29 -14.62
CA LEU A 16 -0.86 -4.45 -13.50
C LEU A 16 -0.62 -2.99 -13.93
N ARG A 17 -0.06 -2.81 -15.13
CA ARG A 17 0.22 -1.51 -15.74
C ARG A 17 -1.02 -0.62 -15.88
N ASP A 18 -2.16 -1.20 -16.28
CA ASP A 18 -3.41 -0.46 -16.43
C ASP A 18 -3.92 0.03 -15.08
N VAL A 19 -3.85 -0.81 -14.04
CA VAL A 19 -4.23 -0.43 -12.67
C VAL A 19 -3.34 0.70 -12.13
N LEU A 20 -2.02 0.63 -12.41
CA LEU A 20 -1.07 1.68 -12.05
C LEU A 20 -1.37 3.00 -12.77
N TRP A 21 -1.64 2.94 -14.08
CA TRP A 21 -1.96 4.12 -14.90
C TRP A 21 -3.23 4.80 -14.42
N GLN A 22 -4.25 3.99 -14.19
CA GLN A 22 -5.52 4.40 -13.64
C GLN A 22 -5.34 5.12 -12.30
N SER A 23 -4.50 4.59 -11.41
CA SER A 23 -4.28 5.18 -10.09
C SER A 23 -3.60 6.56 -10.16
N ARG A 24 -2.72 6.79 -11.13
CA ARG A 24 -2.09 8.09 -11.39
C ARG A 24 -1.95 8.35 -12.89
N PRO A 25 -2.95 8.98 -13.52
CA PRO A 25 -2.91 9.26 -14.96
C PRO A 25 -1.87 10.33 -15.34
N MET A 26 -1.27 11.01 -14.35
CA MET A 26 -0.15 11.94 -14.56
C MET A 26 1.22 11.25 -14.64
N TRP A 27 1.30 9.93 -14.41
CA TRP A 27 2.56 9.21 -14.58
C TRP A 27 2.97 9.19 -16.05
N SER A 28 4.27 9.31 -16.31
CA SER A 28 4.80 9.05 -17.66
C SER A 28 4.91 7.54 -17.89
N ALA A 29 5.12 7.13 -19.14
CA ALA A 29 5.41 5.73 -19.47
C ALA A 29 6.66 5.20 -18.71
N LEU A 30 7.63 6.07 -18.44
CA LEU A 30 8.83 5.75 -17.66
C LEU A 30 8.51 5.56 -16.17
N ASP A 31 7.64 6.41 -15.60
CA ASP A 31 7.19 6.26 -14.22
C ASP A 31 6.41 4.96 -14.01
N LEU A 32 5.56 4.59 -14.97
CA LEU A 32 4.85 3.31 -14.98
C LEU A 32 5.82 2.13 -15.00
N ALA A 33 6.75 2.11 -15.95
CA ALA A 33 7.74 1.04 -16.05
C ALA A 33 8.61 0.94 -14.79
N ALA A 34 8.96 2.09 -14.19
CA ALA A 34 9.68 2.12 -12.92
C ALA A 34 8.83 1.60 -11.75
N ALA A 35 7.54 1.92 -11.69
CA ALA A 35 6.62 1.40 -10.68
C ALA A 35 6.42 -0.11 -10.82
N GLU A 36 6.20 -0.60 -12.04
CA GLU A 36 6.06 -2.02 -12.35
C GLU A 36 7.34 -2.80 -11.98
N ARG A 37 8.52 -2.30 -12.36
CA ARG A 37 9.80 -2.90 -11.96
C ARG A 37 10.00 -2.92 -10.45
N LYS A 38 9.63 -1.85 -9.74
CA LYS A 38 9.71 -1.81 -8.26
C LYS A 38 8.83 -2.88 -7.62
N LEU A 39 7.63 -3.08 -8.16
CA LEU A 39 6.71 -4.11 -7.71
C LEU A 39 7.27 -5.50 -8.03
N ALA A 40 7.79 -5.70 -9.24
CA ALA A 40 8.42 -6.97 -9.63
C ALA A 40 9.62 -7.34 -8.74
N LEU A 41 10.42 -6.37 -8.31
CA LEU A 41 11.55 -6.57 -7.40
C LEU A 41 11.13 -7.09 -6.01
N ILE A 42 9.92 -6.80 -5.57
CA ILE A 42 9.35 -7.35 -4.32
C ILE A 42 8.42 -8.54 -4.57
N GLY A 43 8.44 -9.11 -5.79
CA GLY A 43 7.64 -10.28 -6.17
C GLY A 43 6.19 -9.97 -6.55
N ILE A 44 5.83 -8.70 -6.71
CA ILE A 44 4.48 -8.27 -7.12
C ILE A 44 4.46 -8.05 -8.63
N ASN A 45 3.96 -9.03 -9.36
CA ASN A 45 3.83 -9.00 -10.82
C ASN A 45 2.36 -9.02 -11.29
N SER A 46 1.41 -9.16 -10.36
CA SER A 46 0.00 -9.37 -10.64
C SER A 46 -0.88 -8.49 -9.76
N VAL A 47 -2.05 -8.12 -10.26
CA VAL A 47 -3.07 -7.35 -9.52
C VAL A 47 -3.44 -8.00 -8.17
N PRO A 48 -3.72 -9.31 -8.07
CA PRO A 48 -4.01 -9.94 -6.78
C PRO A 48 -2.83 -9.85 -5.79
N SER A 49 -1.59 -10.01 -6.26
CA SER A 49 -0.40 -9.83 -5.41
C SER A 49 -0.27 -8.38 -4.91
N LEU A 50 -0.61 -7.40 -5.76
CA LEU A 50 -0.64 -5.99 -5.40
C LEU A 50 -1.74 -5.70 -4.38
N ALA A 51 -2.93 -6.27 -4.56
CA ALA A 51 -4.04 -6.14 -3.60
C ALA A 51 -3.67 -6.70 -2.23
N GLY A 52 -3.04 -7.89 -2.19
CA GLY A 52 -2.52 -8.49 -0.96
C GLY A 52 -1.47 -7.61 -0.27
N ALA A 53 -0.52 -7.06 -1.03
CA ALA A 53 0.48 -6.15 -0.49
C ALA A 53 -0.11 -4.82 0.00
N LEU A 54 -1.15 -4.32 -0.66
CA LEU A 54 -1.89 -3.13 -0.24
C LEU A 54 -2.75 -3.37 0.99
N ALA A 55 -3.25 -4.59 1.21
CA ALA A 55 -3.98 -4.97 2.42
C ALA A 55 -3.05 -5.01 3.64
N GLY A 56 -1.77 -5.31 3.41
CA GLY A 56 -0.69 -5.15 4.38
C GLY A 56 -0.01 -3.78 4.31
N ASP A 57 1.32 -3.81 4.38
CA ASP A 57 2.19 -2.64 4.40
C ASP A 57 3.14 -2.63 3.17
N LEU A 58 2.58 -2.37 1.98
CA LEU A 58 3.33 -2.23 0.72
C LEU A 58 4.58 -1.34 0.86
N ASN A 59 4.45 -0.20 1.55
CA ASN A 59 5.58 0.72 1.75
C ASN A 59 6.67 0.13 2.66
N GLN A 60 6.32 -0.74 3.60
CA GLN A 60 7.32 -1.45 4.41
C GLN A 60 8.07 -2.48 3.55
N GLN A 61 7.35 -3.22 2.69
CA GLN A 61 7.97 -4.17 1.76
C GLN A 61 8.94 -3.47 0.80
N LEU A 62 8.55 -2.32 0.25
CA LEU A 62 9.44 -1.51 -0.60
C LEU A 62 10.68 -1.04 0.15
N ARG A 63 10.54 -0.57 1.41
CA ARG A 63 11.71 -0.18 2.22
C ARG A 63 12.62 -1.35 2.54
N ALA A 64 12.05 -2.52 2.83
CA ALA A 64 12.83 -3.74 3.07
C ALA A 64 13.65 -4.14 1.85
N ALA A 65 13.15 -3.87 0.64
CA ALA A 65 13.87 -4.05 -0.61
C ALA A 65 14.78 -2.87 -1.00
N GLY A 66 14.95 -1.85 -0.14
CA GLY A 66 15.77 -0.66 -0.42
C GLY A 66 15.16 0.28 -1.47
N LEU A 67 13.88 0.11 -1.82
CA LEU A 67 13.19 0.88 -2.85
C LEU A 67 12.47 2.10 -2.27
N LYS A 68 12.35 3.13 -3.12
CA LYS A 68 11.61 4.35 -2.76
C LYS A 68 10.13 4.04 -2.63
N THR A 69 9.56 4.36 -1.46
CA THR A 69 8.14 4.15 -1.16
C THR A 69 7.24 4.92 -2.09
N PHE A 70 6.05 4.39 -2.36
CA PHE A 70 5.02 5.14 -3.06
C PHE A 70 4.52 6.30 -2.21
N ASN A 71 4.14 7.38 -2.89
CA ASN A 71 3.47 8.49 -2.22
C ASN A 71 2.18 7.95 -1.56
N PRO A 72 1.91 8.30 -0.29
CA PRO A 72 0.70 7.85 0.41
C PRO A 72 -0.60 8.12 -0.36
N GLY A 73 -0.68 9.19 -1.15
CA GLY A 73 -1.82 9.45 -2.04
C GLY A 73 -1.98 8.37 -3.12
N THR A 74 -0.87 7.88 -3.69
CA THR A 74 -0.88 6.78 -4.68
C THR A 74 -1.36 5.48 -4.08
N VAL A 75 -0.88 5.15 -2.88
CA VAL A 75 -1.31 3.95 -2.14
C VAL A 75 -2.80 4.01 -1.83
N ARG A 76 -3.32 5.20 -1.50
CA ARG A 76 -4.75 5.39 -1.22
C ARG A 76 -5.61 5.19 -2.47
N GLU A 77 -5.20 5.76 -3.61
CA GLU A 77 -5.89 5.53 -4.90
C GLU A 77 -5.86 4.07 -5.31
N LEU A 78 -4.70 3.41 -5.20
CA LEU A 78 -4.56 1.98 -5.49
C LEU A 78 -5.48 1.13 -4.62
N ARG A 79 -5.57 1.43 -3.31
CA ARG A 79 -6.51 0.75 -2.40
C ARG A 79 -7.96 0.98 -2.77
N GLN A 80 -8.33 2.21 -3.14
CA GLN A 80 -9.71 2.53 -3.53
C GLN A 80 -10.12 1.79 -4.81
N ARG A 81 -9.23 1.73 -5.80
CA ARG A 81 -9.50 1.05 -7.07
C ARG A 81 -9.59 -0.45 -6.91
N LEU A 82 -8.73 -1.03 -6.08
CA LEU A 82 -8.74 -2.47 -5.81
C LEU A 82 -9.73 -2.86 -4.71
N ALA A 83 -10.56 -1.93 -4.25
CA ALA A 83 -11.49 -2.11 -3.11
C ALA A 83 -10.85 -2.71 -1.85
N VAL A 84 -9.52 -2.62 -1.73
CA VAL A 84 -8.77 -3.17 -0.61
C VAL A 84 -9.05 -2.27 0.60
N SER A 85 -9.95 -2.74 1.46
CA SER A 85 -10.16 -2.11 2.76
C SER A 85 -8.81 -1.99 3.45
N PRO A 86 -8.45 -0.81 4.00
CA PRO A 86 -7.29 -0.75 4.87
C PRO A 86 -7.45 -1.82 5.97
N PRO A 87 -6.35 -2.47 6.41
CA PRO A 87 -6.44 -3.32 7.59
C PRO A 87 -7.02 -2.43 8.67
N ARG A 88 -8.15 -2.84 9.24
CA ARG A 88 -8.81 -2.08 10.30
C ARG A 88 -7.75 -1.81 11.34
N ARG A 89 -7.25 -0.58 11.39
CA ARG A 89 -6.35 -0.13 12.44
C ARG A 89 -7.15 -0.33 13.72
N GLY A 90 -6.84 -1.40 14.44
CA GLY A 90 -7.31 -1.58 15.80
C GLY A 90 -7.04 -0.27 16.56
N PRO A 91 -7.90 0.07 17.54
CA PRO A 91 -7.78 1.31 18.28
C PRO A 91 -6.34 1.46 18.73
N LYS A 92 -5.76 2.62 18.39
CA LYS A 92 -4.42 3.04 18.76
C LYS A 92 -4.30 2.84 20.26
N LEU A 93 -3.77 1.69 20.68
CA LEU A 93 -3.51 1.40 22.08
C LEU A 93 -2.62 2.54 22.51
N ARG A 94 -3.20 3.40 23.34
CA ARG A 94 -2.55 4.49 24.02
C ARG A 94 -1.28 3.90 24.59
N ARG A 95 -0.13 4.17 23.96
CA ARG A 95 1.15 4.00 24.63
C ARG A 95 1.07 4.97 25.80
N GLY A 96 0.74 4.43 26.97
CA GLY A 96 0.91 5.13 28.22
C GLY A 96 2.35 5.63 28.33
N PRO A 97 2.59 6.65 29.15
CA PRO A 97 3.95 7.10 29.42
C PRO A 97 4.81 5.89 29.86
N PRO A 98 6.09 5.83 29.46
CA PRO A 98 6.97 4.74 29.82
C PRO A 98 7.05 4.59 31.35
N PRO A 99 6.99 3.37 31.91
CA PRO A 99 7.24 3.14 33.32
C PRO A 99 8.74 3.29 33.57
N GLY A 100 9.16 4.55 33.77
CA GLY A 100 10.56 4.92 33.92
C GLY A 100 10.79 6.27 34.59
N ALA A 101 9.75 6.92 35.11
CA ALA A 101 9.91 8.01 36.08
C ALA A 101 10.36 7.43 37.42
N ARG A 102 11.62 6.96 37.48
CA ARG A 102 12.30 6.72 38.75
C ARG A 102 12.76 8.08 39.27
N ALA A 103 12.23 8.43 40.43
CA ALA A 103 12.62 9.57 41.23
C ALA A 103 14.15 9.71 41.32
N ALA A 104 14.65 10.91 41.05
CA ALA A 104 15.96 11.34 41.52
C ALA A 104 15.75 12.05 42.87
N PRO A 105 16.46 11.67 43.94
CA PRO A 105 16.36 12.33 45.24
C PRO A 105 17.08 13.68 45.24
N ALA A 106 16.60 14.54 46.13
CA ALA A 106 17.22 15.81 46.49
C ALA A 106 18.66 15.61 46.99
N GLY A 107 19.53 16.53 46.58
CA GLY A 107 20.85 16.79 47.13
C GLY A 107 21.07 18.29 47.15
#